data_AF-A0A496VHN5-F1
#
_entry.id   AF-A0A496VHN5-F1
#
_cell.length_a   1.000
_cell.length_b   1.000
_cell.length_c   1.000
_cell.angle_alpha   90.00
_cell.angle_beta   90.00
_cell.angle_gamma   90.00
#
_symmetry.space_group_name_H-M   'P 1'
#
loop_
_entity.id
_entity.type
_entity.pdbx_description
1 polymer ?
#
loop_
_entity_poly.entity_id
_entity_poly.type
_entity_poly.pdbx_seq_one_letter_code
_entity_poly.pdbx_strand_id
1 'polypeptide(L)'
;MGKSYHVELIEALRDPQEAAEYLDAAFEDDDPEAFQMALKQVAEAQAVTSQLIEKVKFSQDETNHKVSRLPNSDLYQINSFLHTLGFRLAVQRC
;
A
#
# COMPACT_ATOMS: atom_id res chain seq x y z
N MET A 1 8.01 3.13 21.61
CA MET A 1 6.72 3.72 21.21
C MET A 1 6.18 3.26 19.84
N GLY A 2 6.96 2.62 18.94
CA GLY A 2 6.50 2.35 17.56
C GLY A 2 5.42 1.26 17.35
N LYS A 3 5.22 0.34 18.31
CA LYS A 3 4.22 -0.73 18.17
C LYS A 3 2.77 -0.24 18.35
N SER A 4 2.53 0.79 19.16
CA SER A 4 1.16 1.31 19.38
C SER A 4 0.66 2.05 18.14
N TYR A 5 1.51 2.93 17.59
CA TYR A 5 1.20 3.71 16.40
C TYR A 5 0.87 2.83 15.19
N HIS A 6 1.64 1.76 14.99
CA HIS A 6 1.38 0.85 13.88
C HIS A 6 0.05 0.08 14.04
N VAL A 7 -0.30 -0.34 15.27
CA VAL A 7 -1.58 -1.02 15.52
C VAL A 7 -2.75 -0.06 15.30
N GLU A 8 -2.68 1.16 15.84
CA GLU A 8 -3.70 2.20 15.66
C GLU A 8 -3.88 2.55 14.17
N LEU A 9 -2.77 2.66 13.42
CA LEU A 9 -2.80 2.88 11.98
C LEU A 9 -3.49 1.73 11.26
N ILE A 10 -3.08 0.48 11.53
CA ILE A 10 -3.69 -0.69 10.88
C ILE A 10 -5.18 -0.81 11.23
N GLU A 11 -5.61 -0.42 12.44
CA GLU A 11 -7.02 -0.37 12.80
C GLU A 11 -7.79 0.69 12.02
N ALA A 12 -7.24 1.89 11.85
CA ALA A 12 -7.86 2.96 11.06
C ALA A 12 -7.99 2.57 9.57
N LEU A 13 -6.94 1.98 8.99
CA LEU A 13 -6.90 1.57 7.59
C LEU A 13 -7.84 0.39 7.25
N ARG A 14 -8.58 -0.15 8.22
CA ARG A 14 -9.68 -1.10 7.96
C ARG A 14 -10.89 -0.41 7.34
N ASP A 15 -11.09 0.88 7.63
CA ASP A 15 -12.08 1.68 6.91
C ASP A 15 -11.57 1.94 5.48
N PRO A 16 -12.31 1.51 4.43
CA PRO A 16 -11.91 1.77 3.06
C PRO A 16 -11.76 3.27 2.74
N GLN A 17 -12.49 4.15 3.41
CA GLN A 17 -12.35 5.59 3.19
C GLN A 17 -11.00 6.10 3.71
N GLU A 18 -10.66 5.79 4.96
CA GLU A 18 -9.37 6.14 5.57
C GLU A 18 -8.19 5.57 4.77
N ALA A 19 -8.32 4.33 4.30
CA ALA A 19 -7.31 3.71 3.45
C ALA A 19 -7.11 4.42 2.10
N ALA A 20 -8.18 4.94 1.48
CA ALA A 20 -8.10 5.71 0.26
C ALA A 20 -7.41 7.07 0.51
N GLU A 21 -7.84 7.80 1.54
CA GLU A 21 -7.25 9.09 1.92
C GLU A 21 -5.76 8.95 2.27
N TYR A 22 -5.38 7.86 2.93
CA TYR A 22 -3.99 7.55 3.23
C TYR A 22 -3.14 7.27 1.99
N LEU A 23 -3.67 6.52 1.02
CA LEU A 23 -2.99 6.25 -0.25
C LEU A 23 -2.87 7.51 -1.10
N ASP A 24 -3.89 8.35 -1.14
CA ASP A 24 -3.86 9.62 -1.86
C ASP A 24 -2.81 10.55 -1.27
N ALA A 25 -2.78 10.72 0.06
CA ALA A 25 -1.76 11.51 0.74
C ALA A 25 -0.34 11.00 0.47
N ALA A 26 -0.13 9.67 0.52
CA ALA A 26 1.16 9.07 0.22
C ALA A 26 1.57 9.20 -1.26
N PHE A 27 0.60 9.37 -2.17
CA PHE A 27 0.86 9.58 -3.59
C PHE A 27 1.20 11.05 -3.90
N GLU A 28 0.61 12.01 -3.17
CA GLU A 28 0.89 13.44 -3.31
C GLU A 28 2.32 13.83 -2.92
N ASP A 29 2.95 13.08 -2.02
CA ASP A 29 4.33 13.33 -1.57
C ASP A 29 5.41 13.03 -2.65
N ASP A 30 5.02 12.53 -3.84
CA ASP A 30 5.91 12.18 -4.97
C ASP A 30 7.08 11.25 -4.59
N ASP A 31 6.94 10.50 -3.49
CA ASP A 31 7.92 9.52 -2.98
C ASP A 31 7.45 8.09 -3.27
N PRO A 32 8.06 7.40 -4.25
CA PRO A 32 7.70 6.02 -4.58
C PRO A 32 7.89 5.01 -3.44
N GLU A 33 8.86 5.23 -2.55
CA GLU A 33 9.11 4.33 -1.43
C GLU A 33 8.05 4.51 -0.34
N ALA A 34 7.64 5.76 -0.08
CA ALA A 34 6.53 6.07 0.82
C ALA A 34 5.21 5.48 0.31
N PHE A 35 4.90 5.64 -0.98
CA PHE A 35 3.69 5.08 -1.57
C PHE A 35 3.69 3.54 -1.52
N GLN A 36 4.83 2.90 -1.75
CA GLN A 36 4.95 1.44 -1.59
C GLN A 36 4.71 0.98 -0.15
N MET A 37 5.23 1.72 0.82
CA MET A 37 5.01 1.43 2.22
C MET A 37 3.52 1.55 2.57
N ALA A 38 2.85 2.61 2.09
CA ALA A 38 1.42 2.80 2.28
C ALA A 38 0.58 1.66 1.68
N LEU A 39 0.91 1.22 0.46
CA LEU A 39 0.28 0.06 -0.17
C LEU A 39 0.39 -1.22 0.67
N LYS A 40 1.55 -1.46 1.31
CA LYS A 40 1.74 -2.61 2.21
C LYS A 40 0.87 -2.51 3.47
N GLN A 41 0.80 -1.33 4.08
CA GLN A 41 0.02 -1.10 5.30
C GLN A 41 -1.49 -1.21 5.04
N VAL A 42 -1.98 -0.66 3.92
CA VAL A 42 -3.38 -0.85 3.51
C VAL A 42 -3.64 -2.32 3.20
N ALA A 43 -2.74 -3.00 2.48
CA ALA A 43 -2.91 -4.42 2.21
C ALA A 43 -2.94 -5.26 3.49
N GLU A 44 -2.12 -4.93 4.50
CA GLU A 44 -2.14 -5.57 5.81
C GLU A 44 -3.49 -5.36 6.52
N ALA A 45 -3.98 -4.11 6.60
CA ALA A 45 -5.25 -3.79 7.23
C ALA A 45 -6.45 -4.49 6.53
N GLN A 46 -6.43 -4.56 5.21
CA GLN A 46 -7.47 -5.20 4.39
C GLN A 46 -7.33 -6.74 4.34
N ALA A 47 -6.13 -7.29 4.54
CA ALA A 47 -5.89 -8.74 4.62
C ALA A 47 -6.26 -9.34 5.99
N VAL A 48 -6.42 -8.52 7.03
CA VAL A 48 -7.02 -8.99 8.30
C VAL A 48 -8.52 -9.29 8.10
N THR A 49 -9.16 -8.66 7.10
CA THR A 49 -10.58 -8.87 6.77
C THR A 49 -10.79 -9.84 5.59
N SER A 50 -9.85 -9.88 4.65
CA SER A 50 -9.88 -10.77 3.48
C SER A 50 -8.81 -11.85 3.62
N GLN A 51 -9.12 -13.13 3.41
CA GLN A 51 -8.20 -14.29 3.54
C GLN A 51 -7.01 -14.28 2.52
N LEU A 52 -6.40 -13.13 2.26
CA LEU A 52 -5.53 -12.80 1.14
C LEU A 52 -4.04 -12.75 1.53
N ILE A 53 -3.67 -13.37 2.65
CA ILE A 53 -2.31 -13.37 3.20
C ILE A 53 -1.30 -14.03 2.22
N GLU A 54 -1.74 -14.94 1.35
CA GLU A 54 -0.82 -15.68 0.46
C GLU A 54 -0.28 -14.89 -0.74
N LYS A 55 -0.91 -13.78 -1.16
CA LYS A 55 -0.48 -13.05 -2.38
C LYS A 55 0.40 -11.84 -2.12
N VAL A 56 0.45 -11.32 -0.89
CA VAL A 56 1.24 -10.14 -0.51
C VAL A 56 2.59 -10.55 0.11
N LYS A 57 3.27 -11.55 -0.47
CA LYS A 57 4.71 -11.74 -0.21
C LYS A 57 5.49 -10.74 -1.05
N PHE A 58 5.36 -9.46 -0.72
CA PHE A 58 6.26 -8.43 -1.22
C PHE A 58 7.55 -8.53 -0.40
N SER A 59 8.49 -9.32 -0.91
CA SER A 59 9.90 -9.45 -0.54
C SER A 59 10.33 -8.66 0.71
N GLN A 60 10.15 -9.27 1.88
CA GLN A 60 11.04 -9.04 3.02
C GLN A 60 12.28 -9.91 2.81
N ASP A 61 13.16 -9.51 1.89
CA ASP A 61 14.51 -10.07 1.84
C ASP A 61 15.48 -8.91 2.09
N GLU A 62 15.93 -8.84 3.33
CA GLU A 62 16.94 -7.92 3.81
C GLU A 62 18.28 -8.29 3.19
N THR A 63 18.64 -7.70 2.05
CA THR A 63 20.05 -7.62 1.65
C THR A 63 20.30 -6.44 0.71
N ASN A 64 21.03 -5.49 1.28
CA ASN A 64 21.81 -4.42 0.67
C ASN A 64 22.12 -4.51 -0.84
N HIS A 65 22.06 -3.32 -1.46
CA HIS A 65 22.74 -2.93 -2.69
C HIS A 65 22.20 -3.53 -4.00
N LYS A 66 21.02 -3.05 -4.42
CA LYS A 66 20.64 -2.67 -5.81
C LYS A 66 19.13 -2.35 -5.85
N VAL A 67 18.70 -1.29 -5.18
CA VAL A 67 17.33 -0.75 -5.39
C VAL A 67 17.35 0.18 -6.60
N SER A 68 17.79 -0.35 -7.73
CA SER A 68 17.57 0.28 -9.01
C SER A 68 16.25 -0.27 -9.53
N ARG A 69 15.20 0.52 -9.30
CA ARG A 69 13.85 0.39 -9.85
C ARG A 69 12.99 -0.63 -9.12
N LEU A 70 11.78 -0.18 -8.76
CA LEU A 70 10.60 -1.03 -8.80
C LEU A 70 10.74 -2.04 -9.94
N PRO A 71 10.29 -3.30 -9.78
CA PRO A 71 10.05 -4.14 -10.93
C PRO A 71 8.95 -3.45 -11.75
N ASN A 72 9.33 -2.58 -12.69
CA ASN A 72 8.51 -1.86 -13.67
C ASN A 72 7.10 -1.47 -13.14
N SER A 73 6.87 -0.24 -12.66
CA SER A 73 6.42 0.88 -13.51
C SER A 73 5.13 0.69 -14.32
N ASP A 74 4.44 -0.45 -14.24
CA ASP A 74 3.14 -0.64 -14.88
C ASP A 74 2.05 -0.16 -13.94
N LEU A 75 1.52 1.03 -14.22
CA LEU A 75 0.28 1.54 -13.63
C LEU A 75 -0.82 0.45 -13.60
N TYR A 76 -0.81 -0.47 -14.57
CA TYR A 76 -1.70 -1.63 -14.63
C TYR A 76 -1.50 -2.64 -13.49
N GLN A 77 -0.26 -2.88 -13.03
CA GLN A 77 0.00 -3.76 -11.89
C GLN A 77 -0.45 -3.12 -10.59
N ILE A 78 -0.18 -1.82 -10.41
CA ILE A 78 -0.68 -1.05 -9.27
C ILE A 78 -2.21 -1.04 -9.28
N ASN A 79 -2.82 -0.78 -10.45
CA ASN A 79 -4.27 -0.81 -10.58
C ASN A 79 -4.84 -2.20 -10.30
N SER A 80 -4.21 -3.27 -10.79
CA SER A 80 -4.62 -4.64 -10.49
C SER A 80 -4.53 -4.95 -9.01
N PHE A 81 -3.48 -4.48 -8.33
CA PHE A 81 -3.30 -4.66 -6.89
C PHE A 81 -4.36 -3.90 -6.09
N LEU A 82 -4.58 -2.62 -6.41
CA LEU A 82 -5.65 -1.81 -5.82
C LEU A 82 -7.01 -2.48 -6.01
N HIS A 83 -7.29 -3.03 -7.18
CA HIS A 83 -8.53 -3.78 -7.44
C HIS A 83 -8.69 -5.00 -6.52
N THR A 84 -7.60 -5.70 -6.17
CA THR A 84 -7.68 -6.81 -5.20
C THR A 84 -8.01 -6.35 -3.78
N LEU A 85 -7.72 -5.09 -3.46
CA LEU A 85 -8.01 -4.45 -2.19
C LEU A 85 -9.36 -3.71 -2.19
N GLY A 86 -10.11 -3.72 -3.30
CA GLY A 86 -11.37 -2.99 -3.46
C GLY A 86 -11.24 -1.53 -3.91
N PHE A 87 -10.02 -1.09 -4.26
CA PHE A 87 -9.71 0.27 -4.74
C PHE A 87 -9.55 0.31 -6.26
N ARG A 88 -9.61 1.51 -6.85
CA ARG A 88 -9.33 1.76 -8.26
C ARG A 88 -8.59 3.09 -8.42
N LEU A 89 -7.71 3.19 -9.42
CA LEU A 89 -7.15 4.48 -9.79
C LEU A 89 -8.20 5.33 -10.52
N ALA A 90 -8.24 6.62 -10.21
CA ALA A 90 -9.12 7.59 -10.86
C ALA A 90 -8.34 8.86 -11.21
N VAL A 91 -8.63 9.45 -12.37
CA VAL A 91 -8.09 10.76 -12.74
C VAL A 91 -9.04 11.83 -12.21
N GLN A 92 -8.56 12.66 -11.30
CA GLN A 92 -9.28 13.81 -10.75
C GLN A 92 -8.71 15.12 -11.30
N ARG A 93 -9.54 16.16 -11.29
CA ARG A 93 -9.11 17.51 -11.66
C ARG A 93 -8.57 18.21 -10.40
N CYS A 94 -7.30 18.58 -10.43
CA CYS A 94 -6.64 19.45 -9.45
C CYS A 94 -6.91 20.94 -9.74
#